data_AF-A0A1T0CTH1-F1
#
_entry.id   AF-A0A1T0CTH1-F1
#
_cell.length_a   1.000
_cell.length_b   1.000
_cell.length_c   1.000
_cell.angle_alpha   90.00
_cell.angle_beta   90.00
_cell.angle_gamma   90.00
#
_symmetry.space_group_name_H-M   'P 1'
#
loop_
_entity.id
_entity.type
_entity.pdbx_description
1 polymer ?
#
loop_
_entity_poly.entity_id
_entity_poly.type
_entity_poly.pdbx_seq_one_letter_code
_entity_poly.pdbx_strand_id
1 'polypeptide(L)'
;MQTHDKIRQLRELKKITQEEFAEKLSMSPSGYSKIERGESKLNLDKLQKIADLLAVSIVDLLPTESNIIHNLNGAVNFQGTYHQYTGNNQEEVTRLLLIIDHQKELLLQKDKELEAKDELIKLYKAQQNH
;
A
#
# COMPACT_ATOMS: atom_id res chain seq x y z
N MET A 1 8.13 -0.09 7.39
CA MET A 1 8.78 -1.38 7.76
C MET A 1 10.08 -1.56 6.98
N GLN A 2 11.19 -1.86 7.66
CA GLN A 2 12.51 -2.01 7.06
C GLN A 2 12.75 -3.45 6.59
N THR A 3 13.74 -3.68 5.71
CA THR A 3 14.05 -5.01 5.15
C THR A 3 14.31 -6.08 6.22
N HIS A 4 15.03 -5.74 7.29
CA HIS A 4 15.35 -6.68 8.37
C HIS A 4 14.09 -7.13 9.14
N ASP A 5 13.14 -6.22 9.37
CA ASP A 5 11.84 -6.54 9.97
C ASP A 5 11.07 -7.54 9.10
N LYS A 6 11.06 -7.32 7.78
CA LYS A 6 10.37 -8.19 6.82
C LYS A 6 10.94 -9.60 6.82
N ILE A 7 12.27 -9.71 6.79
CA ILE A 7 12.99 -11.00 6.82
C ILE A 7 12.62 -11.78 8.08
N ARG A 8 12.67 -11.11 9.24
CA ARG A 8 12.31 -11.73 10.53
C ARG A 8 10.87 -12.23 10.54
N GLN A 9 9.91 -11.39 10.16
CA GLN A 9 8.49 -11.74 10.16
C GLN A 9 8.20 -12.94 9.25
N LEU A 10 8.76 -12.95 8.04
CA LEU A 10 8.57 -14.05 7.08
C LEU A 10 9.22 -15.35 7.56
N ARG A 11 10.40 -15.27 8.20
CA ARG A 11 11.04 -16.43 8.83
C ARG A 11 10.16 -17.02 9.93
N GLU A 12 9.67 -16.17 10.84
CA GLU A 12 8.82 -16.57 11.97
C GLU A 12 7.48 -17.16 11.48
N LEU A 13 6.88 -16.58 10.44
CA LEU A 13 5.67 -17.10 9.80
C LEU A 13 5.86 -18.51 9.25
N LYS A 14 7.06 -18.80 8.72
CA LYS A 14 7.45 -20.13 8.24
C LYS A 14 7.94 -21.06 9.34
N LYS A 15 7.99 -20.59 10.59
CA LYS A 15 8.45 -21.34 11.76
C LYS A 15 9.88 -21.90 11.62
N ILE A 16 10.74 -21.17 10.91
CA ILE A 16 12.15 -21.54 10.74
C ILE A 16 12.96 -20.88 11.85
N THR A 17 13.86 -21.61 12.51
CA THR A 17 14.72 -21.02 13.57
C THR A 17 15.82 -20.14 12.96
N GLN A 18 16.44 -19.27 13.78
CA GLN A 18 17.58 -18.47 13.29
C GLN A 18 18.77 -19.38 12.93
N GLU A 19 18.95 -20.48 13.66
CA GLU A 19 19.99 -21.49 13.45
C GLU A 19 19.80 -22.22 12.12
N GLU A 20 18.59 -22.74 11.86
CA GLU A 20 18.24 -23.42 10.60
C GLU A 20 18.39 -22.48 9.40
N PHE A 21 17.98 -21.21 9.56
CA PHE A 21 18.07 -20.23 8.48
C PHE A 21 19.52 -19.84 8.20
N ALA A 22 20.34 -19.68 9.25
CA ALA A 22 21.76 -19.41 9.13
C ALA A 22 22.51 -20.56 8.46
N GLU A 23 22.19 -21.81 8.81
CA GLU A 23 22.75 -23.01 8.19
C GLU A 23 22.47 -23.04 6.68
N LYS A 24 21.21 -22.83 6.28
CA LYS A 24 20.80 -22.79 4.86
C LYS A 24 21.47 -21.65 4.08
N LEU A 25 21.83 -20.56 4.74
CA LEU A 25 22.59 -19.45 4.16
C LEU A 25 24.11 -19.64 4.23
N SER A 26 24.59 -20.76 4.78
CA SER A 26 26.01 -21.03 5.02
C SER A 26 26.69 -19.91 5.82
N MET A 27 26.04 -19.47 6.90
CA MET A 27 26.54 -18.41 7.77
C MET A 27 26.39 -18.76 9.26
N SER A 28 27.06 -18.02 10.13
CA SER A 28 26.92 -18.24 11.58
C SER A 28 25.56 -17.74 12.11
N PRO A 29 24.96 -18.38 13.13
CA PRO A 29 23.73 -17.91 13.76
C PRO A 29 23.85 -16.46 14.27
N SER A 30 25.00 -16.10 14.85
CA SER A 30 25.29 -14.72 15.27
C SER A 30 25.29 -13.74 14.09
N GLY A 31 25.86 -14.14 12.95
CA GLY A 31 25.85 -13.34 11.73
C GLY A 31 24.45 -13.12 11.18
N TYR A 32 23.60 -14.16 11.20
CA TYR A 32 22.20 -14.04 10.78
C TYR A 32 21.39 -13.18 11.75
N SER A 33 21.60 -13.34 13.06
CA SER A 33 20.93 -12.53 14.09
C SER A 33 21.22 -11.03 13.94
N LYS A 34 22.43 -10.65 13.51
CA LYS A 34 22.78 -9.27 13.15
C LYS A 34 22.01 -8.74 11.94
N ILE A 35 21.65 -9.60 10.99
CA ILE A 35 20.81 -9.22 9.85
C ILE A 35 19.42 -8.83 10.33
N GLU A 36 18.79 -9.67 11.17
CA GLU A 36 17.43 -9.40 11.66
C GLU A 36 17.35 -8.19 12.61
N ARG A 37 18.47 -7.78 13.22
CA ARG A 37 18.57 -6.53 14.00
C ARG A 37 18.95 -5.29 13.16
N GLY A 38 19.21 -5.44 11.87
CA GLY A 38 19.64 -4.34 11.01
C GLY A 38 21.09 -3.87 11.24
N GLU A 39 21.89 -4.64 11.96
CA GLU A 39 23.31 -4.33 12.27
C GLU A 39 24.27 -4.76 11.15
N SER A 40 23.77 -5.52 10.17
CA SER A 40 24.56 -6.02 9.04
C SER A 40 24.05 -5.44 7.72
N LYS A 41 24.96 -4.96 6.88
CA LYS A 41 24.62 -4.57 5.50
C LYS A 41 24.38 -5.82 4.65
N LEU A 42 23.20 -5.89 4.04
CA LEU A 42 22.85 -6.90 3.04
C LEU A 42 23.23 -6.39 1.65
N ASN A 43 23.89 -7.24 0.85
CA ASN A 43 24.05 -7.02 -0.58
C ASN A 43 22.92 -7.73 -1.35
N LEU A 44 22.79 -7.42 -2.64
CA LEU A 44 21.73 -7.96 -3.50
C LEU A 44 21.77 -9.50 -3.56
N ASP A 45 22.95 -10.10 -3.73
CA ASP A 45 23.09 -11.56 -3.83
C ASP A 45 22.60 -12.28 -2.56
N LYS A 46 22.93 -11.74 -1.38
CA LYS A 46 22.48 -12.31 -0.11
C LYS A 46 20.99 -12.09 0.09
N LEU A 47 20.46 -10.93 -0.32
CA LEU A 47 19.04 -10.65 -0.27
C LEU A 47 18.25 -11.60 -1.19
N GLN A 48 18.79 -11.91 -2.37
CA GLN A 48 18.20 -12.88 -3.30
C GLN A 48 18.15 -14.28 -2.67
N LYS A 49 19.25 -14.76 -2.07
CA LYS A 49 19.27 -16.06 -1.37
C LYS A 49 18.26 -16.13 -0.23
N ILE A 50 18.08 -15.04 0.51
CA ILE A 50 17.08 -14.94 1.57
C ILE A 50 15.66 -15.01 0.98
N ALA A 51 15.39 -14.31 -0.12
CA ALA A 51 14.12 -14.36 -0.82
C ALA A 51 13.80 -15.77 -1.34
N ASP A 52 14.79 -16.45 -1.94
CA ASP A 52 14.66 -17.83 -2.43
C ASP A 52 14.33 -18.79 -1.28
N LEU A 53 15.03 -18.67 -0.16
CA LEU A 53 14.79 -19.51 1.02
C LEU A 53 13.41 -19.26 1.65
N LEU A 54 12.94 -18.03 1.59
CA LEU A 54 11.59 -17.65 2.00
C LEU A 54 10.54 -17.91 0.91
N ALA A 55 10.91 -18.36 -0.28
CA ALA A 55 9.99 -18.54 -1.41
C ALA A 55 9.10 -17.31 -1.66
N VAL A 56 9.71 -16.13 -1.66
CA VAL A 56 9.07 -14.82 -1.93
C VAL A 56 9.85 -14.09 -3.01
N SER A 57 9.27 -13.05 -3.59
CA SER A 57 10.01 -12.14 -4.47
C SER A 57 10.99 -11.30 -3.65
N ILE A 58 12.13 -10.95 -4.24
CA ILE A 58 13.06 -9.99 -3.62
C ILE A 58 12.39 -8.64 -3.32
N VAL A 59 11.37 -8.28 -4.11
CA VAL A 59 10.56 -7.06 -3.94
C VAL A 59 9.80 -7.08 -2.61
N ASP A 60 9.37 -8.25 -2.15
CA ASP A 60 8.62 -8.41 -0.90
C ASP A 60 9.48 -8.06 0.32
N LEU A 61 10.81 -8.16 0.19
CA LEU A 61 11.80 -7.84 1.23
C LEU A 61 12.23 -6.36 1.22
N LEU A 62 11.88 -5.58 0.19
CA LEU A 62 12.29 -4.18 0.09
C LEU A 62 11.50 -3.29 1.08
N PRO A 63 12.08 -2.19 1.60
CA PRO A 63 11.38 -1.32 2.54
C PRO A 63 10.14 -0.68 1.91
N THR A 64 9.02 -0.65 2.63
CA THR A 64 7.75 -0.11 2.12
C THR A 64 7.75 1.42 1.96
N GLU A 65 8.67 2.12 2.63
CA GLU A 65 8.72 3.60 2.67
C GLU A 65 10.00 4.17 2.03
N SER A 66 10.81 3.33 1.39
CA SER A 66 11.98 3.84 0.68
C SER A 66 11.54 4.25 -0.72
N ASN A 67 11.71 5.53 -1.06
CA ASN A 67 11.84 5.94 -2.46
C ASN A 67 13.06 5.19 -3.04
N ILE A 68 12.85 4.00 -3.60
CA ILE A 68 13.88 3.12 -4.18
C ILE A 68 14.38 3.68 -5.53
N ILE A 69 14.49 5.00 -5.63
CA ILE A 69 15.17 5.67 -6.74
C ILE A 69 16.47 6.21 -6.15
N HIS A 70 17.41 5.31 -5.88
CA HIS A 70 18.79 5.71 -5.63
C HIS A 70 19.75 4.88 -6.49
N ASN A 71 20.04 5.47 -7.66
CA ASN A 71 21.23 5.25 -8.49
C ASN A 71 21.50 3.81 -9.00
N LEU A 72 20.74 3.38 -10.01
CA LEU A 72 21.25 2.44 -11.02
C LEU A 72 21.87 3.24 -12.18
N ASN A 73 23.07 3.80 -11.95
CA ASN A 73 23.87 4.42 -13.01
C ASN A 73 24.52 3.34 -13.89
N GLY A 74 23.69 2.67 -14.67
CA GLY A 74 24.11 1.59 -15.57
C GLY A 74 23.02 1.25 -16.56
N ALA A 75 22.74 2.17 -17.49
CA ALA A 75 22.13 1.92 -18.79
C ALA A 75 21.01 0.85 -18.85
N VAL A 76 19.84 1.12 -18.26
CA VAL A 76 18.60 0.49 -18.70
C VAL A 76 17.49 1.55 -18.65
N ASN A 77 16.98 1.91 -19.83
CA ASN A 77 15.72 2.65 -19.95
C ASN A 77 14.59 1.74 -19.46
N PHE A 78 14.38 1.66 -18.14
CA PHE A 78 13.19 1.00 -17.57
C PHE A 78 12.07 2.04 -17.45
N GLN A 79 11.64 2.55 -18.60
CA GLN A 79 10.44 3.35 -18.74
C GLN A 79 9.32 2.43 -19.20
N GLY A 80 8.62 1.86 -18.23
CA GLY A 80 7.47 0.99 -18.47
C GLY A 80 7.34 -0.03 -17.35
N THR A 81 6.19 -0.07 -16.69
CA THR A 81 5.77 -1.13 -15.75
C THR A 81 6.23 -1.05 -14.29
N TYR A 82 6.25 0.15 -13.68
CA TYR A 82 6.01 0.30 -12.23
C TYR A 82 5.05 1.46 -11.95
N HIS A 83 3.89 1.45 -12.62
CA HIS A 83 2.73 2.11 -12.05
C HIS A 83 1.95 1.08 -11.25
N GLN A 84 1.66 1.45 -10.00
CA GLN A 84 0.53 0.95 -9.20
C GLN A 84 0.76 -0.36 -8.46
N TYR A 85 1.35 -0.30 -7.25
CA TYR A 85 0.89 -1.04 -6.05
C TYR A 85 1.52 -0.43 -4.76
N THR A 86 1.54 0.89 -4.65
CA THR A 86 1.67 1.56 -3.35
C THR A 86 0.38 2.33 -3.15
N GLY A 87 -0.62 1.68 -2.55
CA GLY A 87 -1.85 2.32 -2.12
C GLY A 87 -1.50 3.36 -1.06
N ASN A 88 -1.38 4.61 -1.49
CA ASN A 88 -1.30 5.74 -0.59
C ASN A 88 -2.72 5.94 -0.04
N ASN A 89 -3.01 5.36 1.13
CA ASN A 89 -4.31 5.50 1.80
C ASN A 89 -4.76 6.97 1.87
N GLN A 90 -3.83 7.92 1.91
CA GLN A 90 -4.11 9.35 1.95
C GLN A 90 -4.79 9.86 0.67
N GLU A 91 -4.37 9.42 -0.53
CA GLU A 91 -4.97 9.85 -1.79
C GLU A 91 -6.37 9.26 -1.99
N GLU A 92 -6.56 8.03 -1.55
CA GLU A 92 -7.87 7.37 -1.54
C GLU A 92 -8.82 8.04 -0.55
N VAL A 93 -8.34 8.38 0.66
CA VAL A 93 -9.12 9.15 1.64
C VAL A 93 -9.50 10.53 1.09
N THR A 94 -8.57 11.26 0.45
CA THR A 94 -8.89 12.55 -0.18
C THR A 94 -9.94 12.40 -1.27
N ARG A 95 -9.83 11.37 -2.12
CA ARG A 95 -10.82 11.09 -3.16
C ARG A 95 -12.19 10.75 -2.57
N LEU A 96 -12.23 9.91 -1.53
CA LEU A 96 -13.48 9.54 -0.85
C LEU A 96 -14.14 10.75 -0.18
N LEU A 97 -13.38 11.63 0.45
CA LEU A 97 -13.89 12.87 1.03
C LEU A 97 -14.49 13.79 -0.04
N LEU A 98 -13.82 13.96 -1.17
CA LEU A 98 -14.34 14.76 -2.29
C LEU A 98 -15.66 14.19 -2.84
N ILE A 99 -15.76 12.86 -2.96
CA ILE A 99 -17.00 12.19 -3.39
C ILE A 99 -18.12 12.45 -2.38
N ILE A 100 -17.83 12.34 -1.08
CA ILE A 100 -18.83 12.59 -0.02
C ILE A 100 -19.34 14.02 -0.06
N ASP A 101 -18.46 15.00 -0.24
CA ASP A 101 -18.87 16.40 -0.29
C ASP A 101 -19.71 16.70 -1.53
N HIS A 102 -19.33 16.16 -2.69
CA HIS A 102 -20.14 16.26 -3.89
C HIS A 102 -21.53 15.59 -3.74
N GLN A 103 -21.59 14.42 -3.09
CA GLN A 103 -22.86 13.75 -2.81
C GLN A 103 -23.78 14.57 -1.90
N LYS A 104 -23.23 15.27 -0.90
CA LYS A 104 -24.01 16.18 -0.05
C LYS A 104 -24.58 17.36 -0.83
N GLU A 105 -23.80 17.95 -1.74
CA GLU A 105 -24.28 19.03 -2.60
C GLU A 105 -25.43 18.57 -3.50
N LEU A 106 -25.30 17.38 -4.09
CA LEU A 106 -26.37 16.78 -4.90
C LEU A 106 -27.64 16.51 -4.08
N LEU A 107 -27.51 16.03 -2.84
CA LEU A 107 -28.64 15.84 -1.94
C LEU A 107 -29.33 17.18 -1.64
N LEU A 108 -28.58 18.22 -1.30
CA LEU A 108 -29.13 19.55 -1.05
C LEU A 108 -29.86 20.12 -2.29
N GLN A 109 -29.33 19.88 -3.48
CA GLN A 109 -29.99 20.29 -4.72
C GLN A 109 -31.30 19.52 -4.93
N LYS A 110 -31.33 18.22 -4.60
CA LYS A 110 -32.54 17.40 -4.70
C LYS A 110 -33.62 17.83 -3.71
N ASP A 111 -33.24 18.18 -2.48
CA ASP A 111 -34.19 18.68 -1.48
C ASP A 111 -34.86 19.98 -1.95
N LYS A 112 -34.08 20.94 -2.48
CA LYS A 112 -34.64 22.18 -3.07
C LYS A 112 -35.57 21.91 -4.24
N GLU A 113 -35.23 20.94 -5.09
CA GLU A 113 -36.08 20.55 -6.24
C GLU A 113 -37.41 19.95 -5.76
N LEU A 114 -37.39 19.15 -4.68
CA LEU A 114 -38.59 18.59 -4.07
C LEU A 114 -39.47 19.67 -3.45
N GLU A 115 -38.88 20.60 -2.68
CA GLU A 115 -39.61 21.74 -2.10
C GLU A 115 -40.31 22.57 -3.19
N ALA A 116 -39.62 22.89 -4.27
CA ALA A 116 -40.19 23.62 -5.40
C ALA A 116 -41.34 22.85 -6.06
N LYS A 117 -41.22 21.53 -6.20
CA LYS A 117 -42.30 20.68 -6.74
C LYS A 117 -43.50 20.64 -5.81
N ASP A 118 -43.29 20.55 -4.50
CA ASP A 118 -44.36 20.56 -3.52
C ASP A 118 -45.13 21.89 -3.52
N GLU A 119 -44.45 23.01 -3.67
CA GLU A 119 -45.07 24.32 -3.84
C GLU A 119 -45.91 24.40 -5.12
N LEU A 120 -45.38 23.93 -6.26
CA LEU A 120 -46.12 23.88 -7.51
C LEU A 120 -47.38 23.02 -7.41
N ILE A 121 -47.28 21.86 -6.74
CA ILE A 121 -48.44 20.98 -6.51
C ILE A 121 -49.50 21.68 -5.65
N LYS A 122 -49.09 22.41 -4.60
CA LYS A 122 -50.01 23.19 -3.76
C LYS A 122 -50.74 24.25 -4.58
N LEU A 123 -50.02 25.01 -5.40
CA LEU A 123 -50.60 26.04 -6.28
C LEU A 123 -51.57 25.45 -7.30
N TYR A 124 -51.19 24.34 -7.93
CA TYR A 124 -52.05 23.65 -8.91
C TYR A 124 -53.35 23.14 -8.26
N LYS A 125 -53.27 22.56 -7.06
CA LYS A 125 -54.46 22.12 -6.30
C LYS A 125 -55.36 23.29 -5.89
N ALA A 126 -54.78 24.45 -5.56
CA ALA A 126 -55.54 25.65 -5.24
C ALA A 126 -56.32 26.21 -6.46
N GLN A 127 -55.76 26.07 -7.67
CA GLN A 127 -56.42 26.49 -8.91
C GLN A 127 -57.57 25.57 -9.35
N GLN A 128 -57.55 24.29 -8.97
CA GLN A 128 -58.63 23.34 -9.33
C GLN A 128 -59.82 23.33 -8.36
N ASN A 129 -59.70 24.00 -7.21
CA ASN A 129 -60.77 24.10 -6.20
C ASN A 129 -61.62 25.40 -6.35
N HIS A 130 -61.49 26.09 -7.48
CA HIS A 130 -62.32 27.22 -7.93
C HIS A 130 -63.00 26.87 -9.25
#